data_AF-A0A0D6QID6-F1
#
_entry.id   AF-A0A0D6QID6-F1
#
_cell.length_a   1.000
_cell.length_b   1.000
_cell.length_c   1.000
_cell.angle_alpha   90.00
_cell.angle_beta   90.00
_cell.angle_gamma   90.00
#
_symmetry.space_group_name_H-M   'P 1'
#
loop_
_entity.id
_entity.type
_entity.pdbx_description
1 polymer ?
#
loop_
_entity_poly.entity_id
_entity_poly.type
_entity_poly.pdbx_seq_one_letter_code
_entity_poly.pdbx_strand_id
1 'polypeptide(L)'
;MARKFRYDWYGALAGVGLPLVGTVIEAATHLGSLAPGALLHAHLGQPLLWIMDTTPFVLGGLGRVIVRQHEELVRQSDALVRQSQEIVRLEQARRESFERTASELAHAAQALLADVRDITRTTTETAASVRATTTAINQLSQTAAAASLTADGVIGLALRAERAGEEGLRQAEAPDAGLPALAEEVRGLSATLRESARAAREIARVAQQQEGGIELALKAMNQIALATEETVTSTQHVAREARELEGLAASLRAATRA
;
A
#
# COMPACT_ATOMS: atom_id res chain seq x y z
N MET A 1 53.33 12.12 -21.00
CA MET A 1 54.54 11.25 -20.91
C MET A 1 55.87 12.01 -20.88
N ALA A 2 55.97 13.28 -21.32
CA ALA A 2 57.25 13.99 -21.48
C ALA A 2 57.90 14.58 -20.19
N ARG A 3 57.21 14.61 -19.04
CA ARG A 3 57.74 15.24 -17.81
C ARG A 3 58.60 14.31 -16.93
N LYS A 4 58.35 13.00 -16.92
CA LYS A 4 59.13 12.03 -16.10
C LYS A 4 60.59 11.93 -16.56
N PHE A 5 60.83 11.98 -17.87
CA PHE A 5 62.18 11.90 -18.46
C PHE A 5 63.12 13.03 -18.04
N ARG A 6 62.58 14.21 -17.72
CA ARG A 6 63.40 15.37 -17.36
C ARG A 6 64.00 15.24 -15.94
N TYR A 7 63.24 14.70 -14.99
CA TYR A 7 63.70 14.59 -13.61
C TYR A 7 64.76 13.49 -13.43
N ASP A 8 64.62 12.36 -14.14
CA ASP A 8 65.63 11.30 -14.13
C ASP A 8 66.97 11.77 -14.71
N TRP A 9 66.95 12.62 -15.74
CA TRP A 9 68.17 13.18 -16.35
C TRP A 9 68.86 14.18 -15.41
N TYR A 10 68.13 15.07 -14.74
CA TYR A 10 68.75 16.01 -13.78
C TYR A 10 69.34 15.29 -12.55
N GLY A 11 68.71 14.21 -12.07
CA GLY A 11 69.26 13.38 -11.00
C GLY A 11 70.55 12.67 -11.42
N ALA A 12 70.58 12.12 -12.64
CA ALA A 12 71.79 11.51 -13.20
C ALA A 12 72.91 12.53 -13.43
N LEU A 13 72.59 13.73 -13.93
CA LEU A 13 73.57 14.77 -14.21
C LEU A 13 74.15 15.38 -12.93
N ALA A 14 73.33 15.55 -11.88
CA ALA A 14 73.81 15.99 -10.57
C ALA A 14 74.67 14.91 -9.88
N GLY A 15 74.31 13.64 -10.03
CA GLY A 15 75.07 12.51 -9.49
C GLY A 15 76.46 12.35 -10.12
N VAL A 16 76.58 12.56 -11.43
CA VAL A 16 77.89 12.47 -12.14
C VAL A 16 78.67 13.78 -12.10
N GLY A 17 78.01 14.93 -11.99
CA GLY A 17 78.66 16.25 -11.99
C GLY A 17 79.42 16.58 -10.70
N LEU A 18 78.91 16.14 -9.55
CA LEU A 18 79.51 16.43 -8.25
C LEU A 18 80.89 15.76 -8.03
N PRO A 19 81.09 14.48 -8.38
CA PRO A 19 82.40 13.83 -8.29
C PRO A 19 83.45 14.43 -9.22
N LEU A 20 83.05 14.81 -10.46
CA LEU A 20 83.94 15.48 -11.41
C LEU A 20 84.45 16.82 -10.86
N VAL A 21 83.56 17.62 -10.26
CA VAL A 21 83.94 18.90 -9.65
C VAL A 21 84.80 18.68 -8.40
N GLY A 22 84.50 17.67 -7.57
CA GLY A 22 85.33 17.30 -6.42
C GLY A 22 86.74 16.86 -6.82
N THR A 23 86.86 16.03 -7.85
CA THR A 23 88.15 15.54 -8.36
C THR A 23 89.01 16.68 -8.94
N VAL A 24 88.38 17.66 -9.60
CA VAL A 24 89.07 18.84 -10.13
C VAL A 24 89.52 19.79 -9.02
N ILE A 25 88.69 20.01 -8.00
CA ILE A 25 89.04 20.87 -6.86
C ILE A 25 90.16 20.23 -6.03
N GLU A 26 90.11 18.91 -5.78
CA GLU A 26 91.12 18.22 -4.98
C GLU A 26 92.47 18.08 -5.71
N ALA A 27 92.45 17.88 -7.03
CA ALA A 27 93.67 17.94 -7.85
C ALA A 27 94.30 19.35 -7.87
N ALA A 28 93.47 20.40 -7.82
CA ALA A 28 93.92 21.78 -7.78
C ALA A 28 94.49 22.18 -6.40
N THR A 29 93.93 21.69 -5.29
CA THR A 29 94.34 22.08 -3.94
C THR A 29 95.50 21.26 -3.38
N HIS A 30 95.60 19.96 -3.69
CA HIS A 30 96.61 19.08 -3.08
C HIS A 30 97.87 18.84 -3.93
N LEU A 31 97.81 18.93 -5.27
CA LEU A 31 98.95 18.58 -6.14
C LEU A 31 99.49 19.75 -6.98
N GLY A 32 98.80 20.90 -7.03
CA GLY A 32 99.27 22.11 -7.70
C GLY A 32 99.56 21.97 -9.21
N SER A 33 99.11 20.89 -9.86
CA SER A 33 99.39 20.56 -11.26
C SER A 33 98.28 19.71 -11.86
N LEU A 34 97.72 20.18 -12.99
CA LEU A 34 96.66 19.51 -13.79
C LEU A 34 97.25 18.48 -14.79
N ALA A 35 98.31 17.76 -14.40
CA ALA A 35 98.93 16.76 -15.26
C ALA A 35 98.07 15.47 -15.32
N PRO A 36 97.87 14.85 -16.50
CA PRO A 36 97.04 13.65 -16.65
C PRO A 36 97.46 12.48 -15.75
N GLY A 37 98.76 12.38 -15.44
CA GLY A 37 99.31 11.34 -14.55
C GLY A 37 98.99 11.54 -13.06
N ALA A 38 98.80 12.78 -12.61
CA ALA A 38 98.44 13.09 -11.22
C ALA A 38 96.97 12.77 -10.94
N LEU A 39 96.11 12.99 -11.94
CA LEU A 39 94.69 12.63 -11.90
C LEU A 39 94.50 11.11 -11.77
N LEU A 40 95.30 10.30 -12.47
CA LEU A 40 95.21 8.84 -12.39
C LEU A 40 95.68 8.28 -11.03
N HIS A 41 96.70 8.88 -10.41
CA HIS A 41 97.23 8.43 -9.12
C HIS A 41 96.32 8.83 -7.94
N ALA A 42 95.71 10.01 -7.98
CA ALA A 42 94.72 10.43 -6.98
C ALA A 42 93.46 9.54 -7.02
N HIS A 43 93.07 9.08 -8.22
CA HIS A 43 91.89 8.24 -8.40
C HIS A 43 92.07 6.79 -7.93
N LEU A 44 93.31 6.27 -7.90
CA LEU A 44 93.62 4.91 -7.43
C LEU A 44 93.98 4.83 -5.93
N GLY A 45 94.39 5.95 -5.31
CA GLY A 45 94.86 5.99 -3.91
C GLY A 45 93.79 6.29 -2.85
N GLN A 46 92.62 6.79 -3.23
CA GLN A 46 91.57 7.18 -2.29
C GLN A 46 90.29 6.33 -2.50
N PRO A 47 90.04 5.29 -1.66
CA PRO A 47 88.80 4.51 -1.72
C PRO A 47 87.52 5.35 -1.49
N LEU A 48 87.66 6.57 -0.98
CA LEU A 48 86.56 7.53 -0.82
C LEU A 48 85.96 7.97 -2.17
N LEU A 49 86.78 8.12 -3.22
CA LEU A 49 86.32 8.54 -4.55
C LEU A 49 85.51 7.44 -5.24
N TRP A 50 85.85 6.18 -5.05
CA TRP A 50 85.07 5.04 -5.54
C TRP A 50 83.67 4.96 -4.93
N ILE A 51 83.54 5.27 -3.64
CA ILE A 51 82.23 5.36 -2.98
C ILE A 51 81.43 6.52 -3.59
N MET A 52 82.08 7.65 -3.87
CA MET A 52 81.43 8.81 -4.49
C MET A 52 80.92 8.53 -5.92
N ASP A 53 81.67 7.78 -6.74
CA ASP A 53 81.28 7.44 -8.12
C ASP A 53 80.24 6.31 -8.20
N THR A 54 80.19 5.41 -7.21
CA THR A 54 79.18 4.33 -7.15
C THR A 54 77.86 4.78 -6.54
N THR A 55 77.87 5.85 -5.74
CA THR A 55 76.69 6.40 -5.07
C THR A 55 75.56 6.80 -6.03
N PRO A 56 75.80 7.49 -7.17
CA PRO A 56 74.77 7.80 -8.16
C PRO A 56 74.08 6.56 -8.75
N PHE A 57 74.83 5.47 -8.98
CA PHE A 57 74.27 4.23 -9.51
C PHE A 57 73.40 3.51 -8.48
N VAL A 58 73.82 3.49 -7.21
CA VAL A 58 73.04 2.91 -6.11
C VAL A 58 71.78 3.74 -5.84
N LEU A 59 71.88 5.07 -5.81
CA LEU A 59 70.73 5.98 -5.66
C LEU A 59 69.77 5.89 -6.85
N GLY A 60 70.29 5.82 -8.08
CA GLY A 60 69.47 5.63 -9.29
C GLY A 60 68.77 4.26 -9.30
N GLY A 61 69.46 3.20 -8.87
CA GLY A 61 68.91 1.86 -8.72
C GLY A 61 67.80 1.80 -7.68
N LEU A 62 68.04 2.33 -6.48
CA LEU A 62 67.03 2.43 -5.42
C LEU A 62 65.85 3.32 -5.81
N GLY A 63 66.11 4.46 -6.44
CA GLY A 63 65.07 5.34 -6.98
C GLY A 63 64.16 4.62 -7.97
N ARG A 64 64.72 3.81 -8.87
CA ARG A 64 63.94 3.01 -9.82
C ARG A 64 63.08 1.94 -9.14
N VAL A 65 63.57 1.32 -8.06
CA VAL A 65 62.80 0.35 -7.26
C VAL A 65 61.67 1.04 -6.51
N ILE A 66 61.94 2.17 -5.86
CA ILE A 66 60.96 2.97 -5.13
C ILE A 66 59.86 3.47 -6.08
N VAL A 67 60.22 3.97 -7.26
CA VAL A 67 59.25 4.42 -8.27
C VAL A 67 58.39 3.25 -8.77
N ARG A 68 58.98 2.07 -9.01
CA ARG A 68 58.21 0.88 -9.41
C ARG A 68 57.22 0.44 -8.34
N GLN A 69 57.65 0.35 -7.08
CA GLN A 69 56.76 -0.01 -5.96
C GLN A 69 55.66 1.03 -5.76
N HIS A 70 55.99 2.32 -5.85
CA HIS A 70 55.01 3.40 -5.74
C HIS A 70 54.00 3.37 -6.90
N GLU A 71 54.44 3.13 -8.13
CA GLU A 71 53.52 2.97 -9.27
C GLU A 71 52.59 1.77 -9.11
N GLU A 72 53.08 0.66 -8.56
CA GLU A 72 52.26 -0.53 -8.32
C GLU A 72 51.24 -0.31 -7.21
N LEU A 73 51.63 0.35 -6.11
CA LEU A 73 50.73 0.78 -5.03
C LEU A 73 49.67 1.76 -5.52
N VAL A 74 50.05 2.75 -6.33
CA VAL A 74 49.10 3.72 -6.92
C VAL A 74 48.12 3.01 -7.83
N ARG A 75 48.56 2.05 -8.67
CA ARG A 75 47.65 1.25 -9.50
C ARG A 75 46.69 0.39 -8.67
N GLN A 76 47.17 -0.23 -7.59
CA GLN A 76 46.31 -1.00 -6.69
C GLN A 76 45.27 -0.11 -5.98
N SER A 77 45.69 1.06 -5.49
CA SER A 77 44.80 2.06 -4.91
C SER A 77 43.76 2.54 -5.92
N ASP A 78 44.16 2.85 -7.15
CA ASP A 78 43.24 3.27 -8.22
C ASP A 78 42.22 2.17 -8.56
N ALA A 79 42.63 0.90 -8.56
CA ALA A 79 41.72 -0.23 -8.79
C ALA A 79 40.70 -0.38 -7.65
N LEU A 80 41.15 -0.29 -6.40
CA LEU A 80 40.30 -0.31 -5.20
C LEU A 80 39.31 0.87 -5.17
N VAL A 81 39.76 2.07 -5.55
CA VAL A 81 38.90 3.26 -5.62
C VAL A 81 37.82 3.08 -6.68
N ARG A 82 38.15 2.54 -7.86
CA ARG A 82 37.14 2.24 -8.90
C ARG A 82 36.11 1.21 -8.42
N GLN A 83 36.57 0.14 -7.77
CA GLN A 83 35.68 -0.89 -7.22
C GLN A 83 34.77 -0.31 -6.13
N SER A 84 35.32 0.51 -5.22
CA SER A 84 34.54 1.20 -4.20
C SER A 84 33.50 2.15 -4.82
N GLN A 85 33.86 2.89 -5.88
CA GLN A 85 32.92 3.76 -6.59
C GLN A 85 31.79 2.98 -7.27
N GLU A 86 32.07 1.81 -7.83
CA GLU A 86 31.06 0.95 -8.44
C GLU A 86 30.09 0.38 -7.38
N ILE A 87 30.62 -0.05 -6.24
CA ILE A 87 29.80 -0.50 -5.08
C ILE A 87 28.91 0.63 -4.59
N VAL A 88 29.46 1.85 -4.42
CA VAL A 88 28.68 3.02 -3.97
C VAL A 88 27.55 3.35 -4.95
N ARG A 89 27.79 3.27 -6.27
CA ARG A 89 26.75 3.49 -7.28
C ARG A 89 25.66 2.43 -7.23
N LEU A 90 26.02 1.16 -7.07
CA LEU A 90 25.05 0.07 -6.93
C LEU A 90 24.24 0.19 -5.65
N GLU A 91 24.86 0.55 -4.52
CA GLU A 91 24.17 0.80 -3.26
C GLU A 91 23.22 2.00 -3.36
N GLN A 92 23.64 3.09 -4.03
CA GLN A 92 22.78 4.24 -4.28
C GLN A 92 21.56 3.87 -5.13
N ALA A 93 21.76 3.17 -6.24
CA ALA A 93 20.64 2.72 -7.10
C ALA A 93 19.67 1.79 -6.34
N ARG A 94 20.19 0.93 -5.47
CA ARG A 94 19.39 0.05 -4.61
C ARG A 94 18.61 0.85 -3.57
N ARG A 95 19.22 1.84 -2.92
CA ARG A 95 18.56 2.75 -1.96
C ARG A 95 17.43 3.53 -2.65
N GLU A 96 17.68 4.11 -3.82
CA GLU A 96 16.66 4.83 -4.60
C GLU A 96 15.49 3.92 -4.98
N SER A 97 15.76 2.68 -5.40
CA SER A 97 14.70 1.71 -5.70
C SER A 97 13.86 1.38 -4.46
N PHE A 98 14.50 1.15 -3.31
CA PHE A 98 13.77 0.88 -2.07
C PHE A 98 12.95 2.08 -1.60
N GLU A 99 13.46 3.31 -1.72
CA GLU A 99 12.71 4.52 -1.40
C GLU A 99 11.49 4.69 -2.30
N ARG A 100 11.63 4.45 -3.60
CA ARG A 100 10.52 4.48 -4.55
C ARG A 100 9.46 3.43 -4.20
N THR A 101 9.86 2.18 -4.02
CA THR A 101 8.94 1.09 -3.66
C THR A 101 8.24 1.36 -2.34
N ALA A 102 8.96 1.84 -1.32
CA ALA A 102 8.36 2.21 -0.05
C ALA A 102 7.37 3.38 -0.19
N SER A 103 7.64 4.33 -1.09
CA SER A 103 6.71 5.42 -1.36
C SER A 103 5.43 4.97 -2.05
N GLU A 104 5.56 4.12 -3.06
CA GLU A 104 4.41 3.52 -3.75
C GLU A 104 3.57 2.67 -2.78
N LEU A 105 4.23 1.87 -1.92
CA LEU A 105 3.56 1.06 -0.92
C LEU A 105 2.80 1.91 0.10
N ALA A 106 3.42 2.98 0.60
CA ALA A 106 2.76 3.91 1.53
C ALA A 106 1.53 4.58 0.89
N HIS A 107 1.63 5.03 -0.37
CA HIS A 107 0.50 5.63 -1.07
C HIS A 107 -0.62 4.63 -1.33
N ALA A 108 -0.29 3.40 -1.76
CA ALA A 108 -1.27 2.34 -1.97
C ALA A 108 -1.99 1.99 -0.65
N ALA A 109 -1.25 1.87 0.45
CA ALA A 109 -1.82 1.62 1.77
C ALA A 109 -2.76 2.75 2.22
N GLN A 110 -2.38 4.02 2.00
CA GLN A 110 -3.21 5.17 2.34
C GLN A 110 -4.49 5.25 1.49
N ALA A 111 -4.40 4.98 0.19
CA ALA A 111 -5.55 4.91 -0.69
C ALA A 111 -6.52 3.81 -0.24
N LEU A 112 -5.99 2.61 0.03
CA LEU A 112 -6.79 1.47 0.49
C LEU A 112 -7.44 1.75 1.86
N LEU A 113 -6.75 2.43 2.78
CA LEU A 113 -7.33 2.86 4.06
C LEU A 113 -8.46 3.89 3.87
N ALA A 114 -8.37 4.77 2.88
CA ALA A 114 -9.45 5.70 2.55
C ALA A 114 -10.67 4.95 2.00
N ASP A 115 -10.45 4.05 1.03
CA ASP A 115 -11.52 3.21 0.46
C ASP A 115 -12.22 2.38 1.55
N VAL A 116 -11.45 1.78 2.46
CA VAL A 116 -11.99 1.02 3.59
C VAL A 116 -12.85 1.87 4.51
N ARG A 117 -12.48 3.13 4.76
CA ARG A 117 -13.30 4.05 5.56
C ARG A 117 -14.62 4.37 4.86
N ASP A 118 -14.58 4.62 3.55
CA ASP A 118 -15.78 4.91 2.76
C ASP A 118 -16.72 3.71 2.67
N ILE A 119 -16.17 2.50 2.46
CA ILE A 119 -16.94 1.26 2.52
C ILE A 119 -17.52 1.08 3.91
N THR A 120 -16.73 1.24 4.98
CA THR A 120 -17.22 1.08 6.36
C THR A 120 -18.36 2.05 6.66
N ARG A 121 -18.25 3.32 6.24
CA ARG A 121 -19.32 4.31 6.38
C ARG A 121 -20.59 3.86 5.66
N THR A 122 -20.47 3.48 4.39
CA THR A 122 -21.60 3.00 3.57
C THR A 122 -22.25 1.76 4.17
N THR A 123 -21.45 0.83 4.69
CA THR A 123 -21.90 -0.39 5.36
C THR A 123 -22.65 -0.07 6.65
N THR A 124 -22.20 0.92 7.44
CA THR A 124 -22.94 1.37 8.64
C THR A 124 -24.27 2.03 8.29
N GLU A 125 -24.32 2.83 7.22
CA GLU A 125 -25.55 3.44 6.71
C GLU A 125 -26.53 2.35 6.22
N THR A 126 -26.02 1.33 5.54
CA THR A 126 -26.79 0.17 5.09
C THR A 126 -27.33 -0.64 6.27
N ALA A 127 -26.51 -0.89 7.30
CA ALA A 127 -26.95 -1.57 8.52
C ALA A 127 -28.11 -0.82 9.21
N ALA A 128 -28.03 0.51 9.29
CA ALA A 128 -29.09 1.34 9.85
C ALA A 128 -30.37 1.27 9.00
N SER A 129 -30.24 1.34 7.66
CA SER A 129 -31.36 1.21 6.72
C SER A 129 -32.06 -0.15 6.82
N VAL A 130 -31.29 -1.24 6.92
CA VAL A 130 -31.82 -2.60 7.09
C VAL A 130 -32.61 -2.72 8.39
N ARG A 131 -32.10 -2.17 9.51
CA ARG A 131 -32.83 -2.16 10.78
C ARG A 131 -34.15 -1.39 10.69
N ALA A 132 -34.12 -0.20 10.09
CA ALA A 132 -35.32 0.60 9.87
C ALA A 132 -36.36 -0.14 9.00
N THR A 133 -35.90 -0.80 7.94
CA THR A 133 -36.73 -1.62 7.05
C THR A 133 -37.35 -2.80 7.80
N THR A 134 -36.58 -3.50 8.63
CA THR A 134 -37.09 -4.59 9.48
C THR A 134 -38.17 -4.10 10.44
N THR A 135 -38.00 -2.93 11.08
CA THR A 135 -39.03 -2.34 11.93
C THR A 135 -40.30 -2.02 11.15
N ALA A 136 -40.17 -1.45 9.95
CA ALA A 136 -41.31 -1.15 9.09
C ALA A 136 -42.04 -2.43 8.64
N ILE A 137 -41.31 -3.50 8.31
CA ILE A 137 -41.88 -4.81 7.96
C ILE A 137 -42.67 -5.39 9.14
N ASN A 138 -42.15 -5.29 10.37
CA ASN A 138 -42.89 -5.75 11.56
C ASN A 138 -44.19 -4.97 11.77
N GLN A 139 -44.19 -3.64 11.56
CA GLN A 139 -45.40 -2.83 11.61
C GLN A 139 -46.40 -3.21 10.51
N LEU A 140 -45.91 -3.50 9.31
CA LEU A 140 -46.73 -3.99 8.21
C LEU A 140 -47.39 -5.34 8.57
N SER A 141 -46.65 -6.26 9.21
CA SER A 141 -47.17 -7.55 9.67
C SER A 141 -48.32 -7.38 10.66
N GLN A 142 -48.16 -6.49 11.63
CA GLN A 142 -49.20 -6.20 12.62
C GLN A 142 -50.44 -5.58 11.95
N THR A 143 -50.22 -4.71 10.96
CA THR A 143 -51.31 -4.08 10.20
C THR A 143 -52.06 -5.10 9.35
N ALA A 144 -51.36 -6.02 8.68
CA ALA A 144 -51.95 -7.10 7.91
C ALA A 144 -52.78 -8.03 8.80
N ALA A 145 -52.26 -8.42 9.96
CA ALA A 145 -52.99 -9.23 10.94
C ALA A 145 -54.26 -8.52 11.44
N ALA A 146 -54.18 -7.23 11.77
CA ALA A 146 -55.34 -6.44 12.18
C ALA A 146 -56.39 -6.30 11.06
N ALA A 147 -55.94 -6.13 9.81
CA ALA A 147 -56.81 -6.07 8.64
C ALA A 147 -57.54 -7.40 8.42
N SER A 148 -56.87 -8.54 8.59
CA SER A 148 -57.48 -9.87 8.49
C SER A 148 -58.56 -10.08 9.56
N LEU A 149 -58.27 -9.74 10.82
CA LEU A 149 -59.25 -9.85 11.91
C LEU A 149 -60.47 -8.95 11.68
N THR A 150 -60.23 -7.74 11.16
CA THR A 150 -61.31 -6.80 10.81
C THR A 150 -62.18 -7.37 9.69
N ALA A 151 -61.55 -7.94 8.65
CA ALA A 151 -62.25 -8.59 7.55
C ALA A 151 -63.10 -9.77 8.02
N ASP A 152 -62.57 -10.64 8.89
CA ASP A 152 -63.34 -11.74 9.49
C ASP A 152 -64.53 -11.24 10.30
N GLY A 153 -64.36 -10.14 11.05
CA GLY A 153 -65.43 -9.46 11.75
C GLY A 153 -66.54 -8.97 10.82
N VAL A 154 -66.17 -8.31 9.71
CA VAL A 154 -67.11 -7.83 8.69
C VAL A 154 -67.86 -8.99 8.03
N ILE A 155 -67.17 -10.08 7.69
CA ILE A 155 -67.80 -11.29 7.14
C ILE A 155 -68.81 -11.87 8.13
N GLY A 156 -68.43 -11.99 9.40
CA GLY A 156 -69.31 -12.52 10.45
C GLY A 156 -70.53 -11.63 10.74
N LEU A 157 -70.38 -10.31 10.63
CA LEU A 157 -71.50 -9.36 10.71
C LEU A 157 -72.41 -9.46 9.50
N ALA A 158 -71.84 -9.51 8.29
CA ALA A 158 -72.60 -9.64 7.05
C ALA A 158 -73.45 -10.91 7.02
N LEU A 159 -72.89 -12.05 7.44
CA LEU A 159 -73.62 -13.32 7.53
C LEU A 159 -74.77 -13.27 8.56
N ARG A 160 -74.59 -12.57 9.68
CA ARG A 160 -75.66 -12.39 10.68
C ARG A 160 -76.77 -11.48 10.17
N ALA A 161 -76.39 -10.40 9.50
CA ALA A 161 -77.33 -9.46 8.90
C ALA A 161 -78.11 -10.09 7.74
N GLU A 162 -77.50 -10.96 6.92
CA GLU A 162 -78.19 -11.73 5.88
C GLU A 162 -79.26 -12.66 6.48
N ARG A 163 -78.93 -13.42 7.54
CA ARG A 163 -79.93 -14.27 8.22
C ARG A 163 -81.08 -13.47 8.82
N ALA A 164 -80.78 -12.34 9.48
CA ALA A 164 -81.81 -11.46 10.03
C ALA A 164 -82.68 -10.84 8.92
N GLY A 165 -82.08 -10.48 7.78
CA GLY A 165 -82.79 -10.01 6.59
C GLY A 165 -83.71 -11.06 6.00
N GLU A 166 -83.27 -12.31 5.86
CA GLU A 166 -84.13 -13.41 5.39
C GLU A 166 -85.34 -13.65 6.30
N GLU A 167 -85.14 -13.55 7.62
CA GLU A 167 -86.19 -13.73 8.60
C GLU A 167 -87.19 -12.56 8.59
N GLY A 168 -86.69 -11.32 8.45
CA GLY A 168 -87.52 -10.12 8.25
C GLY A 168 -88.27 -10.13 6.91
N LEU A 169 -87.66 -10.64 5.84
CA LEU A 169 -88.31 -10.79 4.53
C LEU A 169 -89.47 -11.79 4.61
N ARG A 170 -89.28 -12.94 5.28
CA ARG A 170 -90.35 -13.92 5.52
C ARG A 170 -91.52 -13.32 6.30
N GLN A 171 -91.26 -12.42 7.25
CA GLN A 171 -92.31 -11.71 7.98
C GLN A 171 -93.00 -10.63 7.14
N ALA A 172 -92.26 -9.91 6.30
CA ALA A 172 -92.80 -8.85 5.44
C ALA A 172 -93.66 -9.39 4.28
N GLU A 173 -93.33 -10.60 3.79
CA GLU A 173 -94.09 -11.30 2.74
C GLU A 173 -95.30 -12.08 3.28
N ALA A 174 -95.55 -12.05 4.61
CA ALA A 174 -96.72 -12.70 5.20
C ALA A 174 -98.03 -12.04 4.74
N PRO A 175 -99.12 -12.81 4.52
CA PRO A 175 -100.32 -12.36 3.79
C PRO A 175 -101.04 -11.13 4.37
N ASP A 176 -100.89 -10.84 5.66
CA ASP A 176 -101.56 -9.72 6.35
C ASP A 176 -100.71 -8.43 6.42
N ALA A 177 -99.44 -8.44 6.00
CA ALA A 177 -98.50 -7.37 6.37
C ALA A 177 -98.24 -6.29 5.30
N GLY A 178 -98.53 -6.50 4.02
CA GLY A 178 -98.64 -5.41 3.03
C GLY A 178 -97.46 -4.42 2.89
N LEU A 179 -96.19 -4.85 3.05
CA LEU A 179 -95.03 -3.95 2.98
C LEU A 179 -94.04 -4.30 1.84
N PRO A 180 -94.43 -4.19 0.56
CA PRO A 180 -93.55 -4.46 -0.58
C PRO A 180 -92.31 -3.55 -0.63
N ALA A 181 -92.39 -2.32 -0.12
CA ALA A 181 -91.25 -1.42 -0.03
C ALA A 181 -90.16 -1.91 0.95
N LEU A 182 -90.57 -2.47 2.10
CA LEU A 182 -89.64 -3.04 3.08
C LEU A 182 -88.92 -4.27 2.53
N ALA A 183 -89.65 -5.12 1.80
CA ALA A 183 -89.06 -6.29 1.14
C ALA A 183 -87.98 -5.88 0.12
N GLU A 184 -88.21 -4.81 -0.64
CA GLU A 184 -87.23 -4.29 -1.60
C GLU A 184 -85.99 -3.68 -0.90
N GLU A 185 -86.19 -2.97 0.21
CA GLU A 185 -85.11 -2.40 1.02
C GLU A 185 -84.23 -3.49 1.66
N VAL A 186 -84.84 -4.57 2.18
CA VAL A 186 -84.13 -5.75 2.70
C VAL A 186 -83.33 -6.46 1.60
N ARG A 187 -83.86 -6.57 0.38
CA ARG A 187 -83.13 -7.12 -0.78
C ARG A 187 -81.94 -6.23 -1.16
N GLY A 188 -82.12 -4.91 -1.17
CA GLY A 188 -81.05 -3.93 -1.41
C GLY A 188 -79.93 -4.01 -0.36
N LEU A 189 -80.29 -4.08 0.93
CA LEU A 189 -79.33 -4.28 2.02
C LEU A 189 -78.59 -5.63 1.90
N SER A 190 -79.29 -6.70 1.56
CA SER A 190 -78.67 -8.01 1.35
C SER A 190 -77.65 -7.99 0.21
N ALA A 191 -77.92 -7.24 -0.87
CA ALA A 191 -76.99 -7.07 -1.98
C ALA A 191 -75.70 -6.34 -1.53
N THR A 192 -75.82 -5.23 -0.80
CA THR A 192 -74.65 -4.47 -0.31
C THR A 192 -73.85 -5.24 0.75
N LEU A 193 -74.51 -6.06 1.58
CA LEU A 193 -73.84 -6.95 2.53
C LEU A 193 -73.03 -8.05 1.84
N ARG A 194 -73.57 -8.64 0.76
CA ARG A 194 -72.84 -9.63 -0.04
C ARG A 194 -71.62 -9.03 -0.72
N GLU A 195 -71.74 -7.79 -1.22
CA GLU A 195 -70.60 -7.06 -1.77
C GLU A 195 -69.54 -6.77 -0.71
N SER A 196 -69.94 -6.29 0.46
CA SER A 196 -69.05 -6.04 1.60
C SER A 196 -68.33 -7.31 2.06
N ALA A 197 -69.05 -8.44 2.12
CA ALA A 197 -68.46 -9.74 2.47
C ALA A 197 -67.46 -10.23 1.41
N ARG A 198 -67.70 -9.98 0.11
CA ARG A 198 -66.74 -10.29 -0.95
C ARG A 198 -65.47 -9.46 -0.81
N ALA A 199 -65.61 -8.14 -0.64
CA ALA A 199 -64.47 -7.24 -0.44
C ALA A 199 -63.66 -7.63 0.81
N ALA A 200 -64.32 -7.96 1.92
CA ALA A 200 -63.66 -8.42 3.14
C ALA A 200 -62.89 -9.74 2.92
N ARG A 201 -63.45 -10.72 2.21
CA ARG A 201 -62.70 -11.96 1.87
C ARG A 201 -61.46 -11.68 1.03
N GLU A 202 -61.54 -10.72 0.12
CA GLU A 202 -60.39 -10.32 -0.69
C GLU A 202 -59.31 -9.65 0.16
N ILE A 203 -59.70 -8.77 1.09
CA ILE A 203 -58.79 -8.17 2.07
C ILE A 203 -58.12 -9.26 2.93
N ALA A 204 -58.88 -10.20 3.47
CA ALA A 204 -58.34 -11.30 4.27
C ALA A 204 -57.33 -12.15 3.48
N ARG A 205 -57.67 -12.49 2.22
CA ARG A 205 -56.78 -13.22 1.34
C ARG A 205 -55.47 -12.46 1.08
N VAL A 206 -55.56 -11.16 0.78
CA VAL A 206 -54.38 -10.32 0.54
C VAL A 206 -53.53 -10.19 1.80
N ALA A 207 -54.16 -9.99 2.96
CA ALA A 207 -53.46 -9.93 4.25
C ALA A 207 -52.70 -11.23 4.55
N GLN A 208 -53.32 -12.39 4.30
CA GLN A 208 -52.68 -13.68 4.48
C GLN A 208 -51.51 -13.90 3.50
N GLN A 209 -51.64 -13.44 2.25
CA GLN A 209 -50.55 -13.48 1.29
C GLN A 209 -49.40 -12.54 1.70
N GLN A 210 -49.72 -11.36 2.24
CA GLN A 210 -48.74 -10.41 2.74
C GLN A 210 -47.96 -10.99 3.92
N GLU A 211 -48.60 -11.73 4.82
CA GLU A 211 -47.93 -12.38 5.97
C GLU A 211 -46.82 -13.34 5.52
N GLY A 212 -47.09 -14.19 4.52
CA GLY A 212 -46.06 -15.07 3.95
C GLY A 212 -44.94 -14.30 3.21
N GLY A 213 -45.29 -13.20 2.53
CA GLY A 213 -44.31 -12.32 1.89
C GLY A 213 -43.42 -11.60 2.91
N ILE A 214 -43.99 -11.19 4.05
CA ILE A 214 -43.30 -10.53 5.15
C ILE A 214 -42.31 -11.46 5.83
N GLU A 215 -42.66 -12.72 6.06
CA GLU A 215 -41.74 -13.71 6.63
C GLU A 215 -40.50 -13.89 5.74
N LEU A 216 -40.69 -14.00 4.43
CA LEU A 216 -39.60 -14.07 3.46
C LEU A 216 -38.74 -12.80 3.51
N ALA A 217 -39.36 -11.62 3.59
CA ALA A 217 -38.67 -10.35 3.68
C ALA A 217 -37.84 -10.23 4.98
N LEU A 218 -38.37 -10.65 6.12
CA LEU A 218 -37.65 -10.70 7.40
C LEU A 218 -36.44 -11.63 7.32
N LYS A 219 -36.60 -12.81 6.72
CA LYS A 219 -35.49 -13.75 6.49
C LYS A 219 -34.39 -13.13 5.62
N ALA A 220 -34.77 -12.47 4.54
CA ALA A 220 -33.84 -11.77 3.66
C ALA A 220 -33.13 -10.61 4.39
N MET A 221 -33.86 -9.79 5.15
CA MET A 221 -33.27 -8.71 5.95
C MET A 221 -32.26 -9.24 6.97
N ASN A 222 -32.54 -10.37 7.60
CA ASN A 222 -31.61 -11.01 8.52
C ASN A 222 -30.33 -11.49 7.80
N GLN A 223 -30.45 -12.08 6.60
CA GLN A 223 -29.29 -12.45 5.80
C GLN A 223 -28.46 -11.24 5.38
N ILE A 224 -29.12 -10.13 4.99
CA ILE A 224 -28.42 -8.89 4.66
C ILE A 224 -27.71 -8.34 5.91
N ALA A 225 -28.35 -8.37 7.08
CA ALA A 225 -27.72 -7.94 8.33
C ALA A 225 -26.45 -8.74 8.65
N LEU A 226 -26.50 -10.07 8.52
CA LEU A 226 -25.34 -10.94 8.70
C LEU A 226 -24.23 -10.65 7.68
N ALA A 227 -24.56 -10.52 6.40
CA ALA A 227 -23.60 -10.19 5.36
C ALA A 227 -22.97 -8.79 5.56
N THR A 228 -23.75 -7.86 6.11
CA THR A 228 -23.28 -6.51 6.46
C THR A 228 -22.27 -6.58 7.61
N GLU A 229 -22.53 -7.40 8.63
CA GLU A 229 -21.60 -7.64 9.75
C GLU A 229 -20.29 -8.31 9.29
N GLU A 230 -20.39 -9.31 8.40
CA GLU A 230 -19.23 -9.93 7.77
C GLU A 230 -18.42 -8.91 6.96
N THR A 231 -19.09 -8.03 6.22
CA THR A 231 -18.44 -6.96 5.47
C THR A 231 -17.68 -6.01 6.39
N VAL A 232 -18.25 -5.62 7.54
CA VAL A 232 -17.54 -4.80 8.54
C VAL A 232 -16.30 -5.51 9.08
N THR A 233 -16.41 -6.82 9.37
CA THR A 233 -15.27 -7.61 9.84
C THR A 233 -14.17 -7.69 8.79
N SER A 234 -14.56 -7.92 7.53
CA SER A 234 -13.64 -7.95 6.39
C SER A 234 -12.93 -6.62 6.18
N THR A 235 -13.65 -5.49 6.23
CA THR A 235 -13.03 -4.17 6.10
C THR A 235 -12.06 -3.86 7.23
N GLN A 236 -12.34 -4.31 8.46
CA GLN A 236 -11.40 -4.19 9.58
C GLN A 236 -10.11 -5.00 9.35
N HIS A 237 -10.22 -6.19 8.76
CA HIS A 237 -9.05 -7.00 8.39
C HIS A 237 -8.19 -6.28 7.35
N VAL A 238 -8.82 -5.81 6.28
CA VAL A 238 -8.13 -5.08 5.19
C VAL A 238 -7.50 -3.78 5.72
N ALA A 239 -8.16 -3.05 6.63
CA ALA A 239 -7.56 -1.89 7.29
C ALA A 239 -6.32 -2.25 8.13
N ARG A 240 -6.30 -3.43 8.76
CA ARG A 240 -5.15 -3.87 9.55
C ARG A 240 -3.97 -4.16 8.61
N GLU A 241 -4.19 -4.94 7.56
CA GLU A 241 -3.16 -5.27 6.57
C GLU A 241 -2.59 -4.00 5.93
N ALA A 242 -3.43 -3.03 5.59
CA ALA A 242 -2.96 -1.78 5.01
C ALA A 242 -2.06 -0.97 5.97
N ARG A 243 -2.36 -0.97 7.28
CA ARG A 243 -1.47 -0.34 8.28
C ARG A 243 -0.15 -1.09 8.41
N GLU A 244 -0.16 -2.42 8.30
CA GLU A 244 1.06 -3.22 8.29
C GLU A 244 1.93 -2.90 7.06
N LEU A 245 1.31 -2.73 5.88
CA LEU A 245 2.01 -2.30 4.66
C LEU A 245 2.58 -0.89 4.81
N GLU A 246 1.85 0.04 5.42
CA GLU A 246 2.36 1.39 5.72
C GLU A 246 3.54 1.34 6.71
N GLY A 247 3.47 0.47 7.72
CA GLY A 247 4.57 0.23 8.66
C GLY A 247 5.82 -0.36 7.98
N LEU A 248 5.63 -1.30 7.04
CA LEU A 248 6.70 -1.88 6.23
C LEU A 248 7.33 -0.85 5.29
N ALA A 249 6.52 0.02 4.69
CA ALA A 249 7.02 1.15 3.90
C ALA A 249 7.87 2.11 4.76
N ALA A 250 7.42 2.42 5.98
CA ALA A 250 8.17 3.27 6.89
C ALA A 250 9.50 2.63 7.32
N SER A 251 9.51 1.33 7.60
CA SER A 251 10.74 0.61 7.96
C SER A 251 11.73 0.50 6.80
N LEU A 252 11.25 0.27 5.57
CA LEU A 252 12.08 0.30 4.36
C LEU A 252 12.75 1.67 4.16
N ARG A 253 12.00 2.77 4.31
CA ARG A 253 12.56 4.14 4.25
C ARG A 253 13.56 4.43 5.36
N ALA A 254 13.35 3.89 6.56
CA ALA A 254 14.29 4.05 7.67
C ALA A 254 15.59 3.29 7.39
N ALA A 255 15.48 2.07 6.85
CA ALA A 255 16.63 1.24 6.50
C ALA A 255 17.47 1.81 5.35
N THR A 256 16.88 2.57 4.41
CA THR A 256 17.64 3.23 3.33
C THR A 256 18.38 4.49 3.77
N ARG A 257 17.95 5.11 4.89
CA ARG A 257 18.55 6.33 5.45
C ARG A 257 19.67 6.06 6.46
N ALA A 258 19.71 4.87 7.03
CA ALA A 258 20.82 4.39 7.87
C ALA A 258 22.08 4.06 7.02
#